data_AF-A0A3L6QTK7-F1
#
_entry.id   AF-A0A3L6QTK7-F1
#
_cell.length_a   1.000
_cell.length_b   1.000
_cell.length_c   1.000
_cell.angle_alpha   90.00
_cell.angle_beta   90.00
_cell.angle_gamma   90.00
#
_symmetry.space_group_name_H-M   'P 1'
#
loop_
_entity.id
_entity.type
_entity.pdbx_description
1 polymer ?
#
loop_
_entity_poly.entity_id
_entity_poly.type
_entity_poly.pdbx_seq_one_letter_code
_entity_poly.pdbx_strand_id
1 'polypeptide(L)'
;MAGKEIYHKVKDKVKDAFSSSGPETGKGKTKLSGKRVKHGYHLVKGKSNHPMEDYLVAEYRQVGEHDLGLFAIFDGHLGHTVPDFLRSHLFDNILSEPEFLSNPKNAIRKAYQLTDEKILENASELGRGGSTAVTAILIGSDRSVKLVVANVGDSRAVISKNGVAEQLSVDHEPTMERQTIEKKGGFVSNLPGDVPRVDGQLAVARAFGDRSLKKHLSSEPYVVDETITENSDFLILASDGLWKVMSNQEAVDAIKDFKDAQAAAKHLTEQAVNRKSKDDISVIVVKFLC
;
A
#
# COMPACT_ATOMS: atom_id res chain seq x y z
N MET A 1 -43.94 -11.13 -8.78
CA MET A 1 -43.64 -9.69 -8.91
C MET A 1 -42.77 -9.12 -7.78
N ALA A 2 -42.01 -9.93 -7.02
CA ALA A 2 -41.12 -9.44 -5.96
C ALA A 2 -39.61 -9.50 -6.32
N GLY A 3 -39.22 -10.21 -7.40
CA GLY A 3 -37.81 -10.40 -7.77
C GLY A 3 -37.19 -9.29 -8.64
N LYS A 4 -38.02 -8.48 -9.34
CA LYS A 4 -37.51 -7.41 -10.22
C LYS A 4 -37.25 -6.09 -9.48
N GLU A 5 -37.94 -5.82 -8.36
CA GLU A 5 -37.71 -4.60 -7.56
C GLU A 5 -36.44 -4.67 -6.70
N ILE A 6 -36.04 -5.87 -6.27
CA ILE A 6 -34.79 -6.08 -5.51
C ILE A 6 -33.58 -5.84 -6.43
N TYR A 7 -33.67 -6.22 -7.70
CA TYR A 7 -32.59 -6.04 -8.68
C TYR A 7 -32.35 -4.58 -9.09
N HIS A 8 -33.37 -3.71 -8.96
CA HIS A 8 -33.21 -2.27 -9.21
C HIS A 8 -32.69 -1.53 -7.96
N LYS A 9 -33.09 -1.93 -6.75
CA LYS A 9 -32.55 -1.34 -5.51
C LYS A 9 -31.06 -1.62 -5.27
N VAL A 10 -30.53 -2.74 -5.78
CA VAL A 10 -29.08 -3.01 -5.73
C VAL A 10 -28.32 -2.13 -6.73
N LYS A 11 -28.88 -1.87 -7.92
CA LYS A 11 -28.23 -0.99 -8.93
C LYS A 11 -28.17 0.48 -8.50
N ASP A 12 -29.16 0.98 -7.79
CA ASP A 12 -29.16 2.38 -7.35
C ASP A 12 -28.22 2.61 -6.16
N LYS A 13 -28.06 1.62 -5.25
CA LYS A 13 -27.03 1.68 -4.20
C LYS A 13 -25.60 1.52 -4.71
N VAL A 14 -25.42 0.83 -5.85
CA VAL A 14 -24.10 0.65 -6.47
C VAL A 14 -23.69 1.92 -7.24
N LYS A 15 -24.63 2.72 -7.75
CA LYS A 15 -24.31 3.97 -8.46
C LYS A 15 -23.88 5.13 -7.56
N ASP A 16 -24.42 5.20 -6.34
CA ASP A 16 -24.06 6.26 -5.38
C ASP A 16 -22.78 5.96 -4.57
N ALA A 17 -22.17 4.78 -4.75
CA ALA A 17 -20.90 4.39 -4.12
C ALA A 17 -19.65 4.76 -4.93
N PHE A 18 -19.81 5.21 -6.18
CA PHE A 18 -18.69 5.50 -7.10
C PHE A 18 -18.19 6.95 -7.08
N SER A 19 -18.54 7.75 -6.07
CA SER A 19 -18.06 9.14 -5.98
C SER A 19 -17.75 9.63 -4.57
N SER A 20 -16.99 8.86 -3.78
CA SER A 20 -16.21 9.49 -2.71
C SER A 20 -14.76 9.02 -2.79
N SER A 21 -13.96 9.77 -3.55
CA SER A 21 -12.55 9.91 -3.21
C SER A 21 -12.50 10.23 -1.72
N GLY A 22 -11.85 9.38 -0.93
CA GLY A 22 -11.62 9.65 0.49
C GLY A 22 -10.95 11.01 0.67
N PRO A 23 -10.95 11.57 1.87
CA PRO A 23 -10.33 12.86 2.09
C PRO A 23 -8.86 12.83 1.67
N GLU A 24 -8.40 13.84 0.92
CA GLU A 24 -7.02 13.96 0.43
C GLU A 24 -5.99 14.08 1.57
N THR A 25 -6.45 14.30 2.79
CA THR A 25 -5.61 14.33 3.98
C THR A 25 -6.39 13.90 5.21
N GLY A 26 -5.71 13.29 6.17
CA GLY A 26 -6.32 12.88 7.42
C GLY A 26 -5.29 12.52 8.48
N LYS A 27 -5.80 12.22 9.67
CA LYS A 27 -4.99 11.82 10.82
C LYS A 27 -5.80 11.07 11.85
N GLY A 28 -5.10 10.34 12.70
CA GLY A 28 -5.68 9.64 13.83
C GLY A 28 -4.63 9.33 14.89
N LYS A 29 -5.10 8.91 16.06
CA LYS A 29 -4.25 8.51 17.17
C LYS A 29 -4.87 7.38 17.95
N THR A 30 -4.04 6.53 18.53
CA THR A 30 -4.46 5.47 19.45
C THR A 30 -3.38 5.23 20.51
N LYS A 31 -3.67 4.32 21.44
CA LYS A 31 -2.68 3.68 22.30
C LYS A 31 -2.66 2.19 21.96
N LEU A 32 -1.51 1.67 21.53
CA LEU A 32 -1.31 0.23 21.31
C LEU A 32 -0.41 -0.28 22.42
N SER A 33 -0.91 -1.17 23.29
CA SER A 33 -0.11 -1.72 24.40
C SER A 33 0.59 -0.64 25.25
N GLY A 34 -0.15 0.44 25.55
CA GLY A 34 0.36 1.59 26.30
C GLY A 34 1.21 2.59 25.50
N LYS A 35 1.75 2.21 24.33
CA LYS A 35 2.52 3.10 23.45
C LYS A 35 1.57 3.98 22.63
N ARG A 36 1.81 5.30 22.64
CA ARG A 36 1.00 6.24 21.87
C ARG A 36 1.42 6.20 20.41
N VAL A 37 0.46 5.98 19.52
CA VAL A 37 0.68 6.00 18.08
C VAL A 37 -0.16 7.11 17.47
N LYS A 38 0.44 7.91 16.58
CA LYS A 38 -0.26 8.91 15.78
C LYS A 38 0.04 8.64 14.32
N HIS A 39 -0.96 8.78 13.46
CA HIS A 39 -0.75 8.76 12.02
C HIS A 39 -1.26 10.05 11.40
N GLY A 40 -0.73 10.37 10.22
CA GLY A 40 -1.27 11.36 9.31
C GLY A 40 -0.95 10.97 7.88
N TYR A 41 -1.79 11.41 6.95
CA TYR A 41 -1.60 11.11 5.53
C TYR A 41 -1.97 12.30 4.65
N HIS A 42 -1.44 12.29 3.44
CA HIS A 42 -1.73 13.25 2.40
C HIS A 42 -1.61 12.58 1.03
N LEU A 43 -2.56 12.86 0.14
CA LEU A 43 -2.57 12.43 -1.26
C LEU A 43 -2.50 13.67 -2.15
N VAL A 44 -1.82 13.54 -3.29
CA VAL A 44 -1.79 14.57 -4.34
C VAL A 44 -1.95 13.85 -5.67
N LYS A 45 -2.97 14.26 -6.43
CA LYS A 45 -3.13 13.80 -7.79
C LYS A 45 -1.96 14.26 -8.67
N GLY A 46 -1.40 13.34 -9.44
CA GLY A 46 -0.39 13.56 -10.43
C GLY A 46 -0.84 14.43 -11.60
N LYS A 47 0.11 14.71 -12.49
CA LYS A 47 -0.09 15.57 -13.68
C LYS A 47 -0.42 14.78 -14.93
N SER A 48 -0.37 13.47 -14.85
CA SER A 48 -0.76 12.57 -15.93
C SER A 48 -2.26 12.65 -16.21
N ASN A 49 -2.66 12.33 -17.44
CA ASN A 49 -4.04 12.44 -17.90
C ASN A 49 -4.89 11.21 -17.49
N HIS A 50 -4.94 10.92 -16.20
CA HIS A 50 -5.83 9.93 -15.57
C HIS A 50 -6.46 10.51 -14.29
N PRO A 51 -7.53 9.91 -13.73
CA PRO A 51 -8.00 10.20 -12.38
C PRO A 51 -6.96 9.83 -11.31
N MET A 52 -7.17 10.21 -10.04
CA MET A 52 -6.37 9.66 -8.95
C MET A 52 -6.56 8.13 -8.90
N GLU A 53 -5.48 7.38 -9.02
CA GLU A 53 -5.48 5.91 -8.98
C GLU A 53 -4.90 5.36 -7.66
N ASP A 54 -4.23 6.18 -6.84
CA ASP A 54 -3.85 5.72 -5.49
C ASP A 54 -5.04 5.68 -4.51
N TYR A 55 -5.04 4.64 -3.69
CA TYR A 55 -5.92 4.49 -2.54
C TYR A 55 -5.09 4.22 -1.29
N LEU A 56 -5.65 4.50 -0.12
CA LEU A 56 -5.01 4.18 1.14
C LEU A 56 -5.98 3.72 2.21
N VAL A 57 -5.43 3.07 3.23
CA VAL A 57 -6.10 2.78 4.50
C VAL A 57 -5.23 3.33 5.62
N ALA A 58 -5.84 3.99 6.60
CA ALA A 58 -5.18 4.47 7.80
C ALA A 58 -6.18 4.47 8.98
N GLU A 59 -6.30 3.33 9.65
CA GLU A 59 -7.30 3.14 10.70
C GLU A 59 -6.79 2.27 11.85
N TYR A 60 -7.59 2.19 12.90
CA TYR A 60 -7.33 1.33 14.05
C TYR A 60 -8.51 0.38 14.24
N ARG A 61 -8.22 -0.87 14.58
CA ARG A 61 -9.24 -1.90 14.82
C ARG A 61 -8.88 -2.73 16.05
N GLN A 62 -9.89 -3.32 16.67
CA GLN A 62 -9.69 -4.29 17.75
C GLN A 62 -10.05 -5.69 17.23
N VAL A 63 -9.16 -6.66 17.45
CA VAL A 63 -9.38 -8.07 17.10
C VAL A 63 -9.09 -8.93 18.33
N GLY A 64 -10.15 -9.47 18.93
CA GLY A 64 -10.05 -10.11 20.25
C GLY A 64 -9.54 -9.12 21.29
N GLU A 65 -8.43 -9.47 21.94
CA GLU A 65 -7.76 -8.61 22.93
C GLU A 65 -6.66 -7.72 22.33
N HIS A 66 -6.46 -7.76 21.01
CA HIS A 66 -5.39 -7.03 20.34
C HIS A 66 -5.91 -5.74 19.69
N ASP A 67 -5.31 -4.61 20.07
CA ASP A 67 -5.45 -3.37 19.32
C ASP A 67 -4.49 -3.38 18.12
N LEU A 68 -5.02 -3.01 16.96
CA LEU A 68 -4.32 -2.99 15.68
C LEU A 68 -4.26 -1.59 15.09
N GLY A 69 -3.13 -1.26 14.46
CA GLY A 69 -3.04 -0.15 13.51
C GLY A 69 -2.86 -0.69 12.10
N LEU A 70 -3.74 -0.30 11.19
CA LEU A 70 -3.79 -0.79 9.81
C LEU A 70 -3.49 0.35 8.84
N PHE A 71 -2.38 0.24 8.12
CA PHE A 71 -1.91 1.25 7.19
C PHE A 71 -1.57 0.62 5.85
N ALA A 72 -2.07 1.19 4.76
CA ALA A 72 -1.74 0.70 3.42
C ALA A 72 -1.77 1.81 2.39
N ILE A 73 -0.94 1.69 1.37
CA ILE A 73 -1.05 2.44 0.11
C ILE A 73 -1.17 1.42 -1.02
N PHE A 74 -2.09 1.71 -1.93
CA PHE A 74 -2.39 0.95 -3.13
C PHE A 74 -2.23 1.90 -4.31
N ASP A 75 -1.08 1.83 -4.98
CA ASP A 75 -0.78 2.60 -6.18
C ASP A 75 -1.34 1.84 -7.38
N GLY A 76 -2.40 2.38 -7.96
CA GLY A 76 -3.17 1.75 -9.03
C GLY A 76 -2.68 2.14 -10.41
N HIS A 77 -2.85 1.24 -11.38
CA HIS A 77 -2.53 1.53 -12.77
C HIS A 77 -3.57 0.95 -13.73
N LEU A 78 -3.86 1.70 -14.81
CA LEU A 78 -4.84 1.35 -15.83
C LEU A 78 -6.27 1.16 -15.27
N GLY A 79 -6.61 1.89 -14.21
CA GLY A 79 -7.91 1.86 -13.55
C GLY A 79 -7.81 1.99 -12.03
N HIS A 80 -8.86 2.54 -11.44
CA HIS A 80 -8.96 2.81 -9.99
C HIS A 80 -9.75 1.72 -9.21
N THR A 81 -10.29 0.73 -9.91
CA THR A 81 -11.18 -0.31 -9.35
C THR A 81 -10.44 -1.39 -8.57
N VAL A 82 -9.24 -1.80 -9.02
CA VAL A 82 -8.39 -2.76 -8.29
C VAL A 82 -7.86 -2.17 -6.97
N PRO A 83 -7.25 -0.97 -6.93
CA PRO A 83 -6.81 -0.38 -5.66
C PRO A 83 -7.99 -0.07 -4.71
N ASP A 84 -9.17 0.30 -5.23
CA ASP A 84 -10.40 0.47 -4.43
C ASP A 84 -10.89 -0.85 -3.81
N PHE A 85 -10.81 -1.95 -4.56
CA PHE A 85 -11.10 -3.30 -4.07
C PHE A 85 -10.11 -3.69 -2.95
N LEU A 86 -8.81 -3.45 -3.15
CA LEU A 86 -7.79 -3.72 -2.13
C LEU A 86 -8.04 -2.91 -0.85
N ARG A 87 -8.33 -1.61 -0.98
CA ARG A 87 -8.69 -0.75 0.15
C ARG A 87 -9.84 -1.34 0.97
N SER A 88 -10.83 -1.90 0.29
CA SER A 88 -12.07 -2.35 0.91
C SER A 88 -12.00 -3.77 1.47
N HIS A 89 -11.06 -4.60 0.99
CA HIS A 89 -11.09 -6.05 1.28
C HIS A 89 -9.77 -6.65 1.78
N LEU A 90 -8.61 -6.06 1.48
CA LEU A 90 -7.33 -6.72 1.76
C LEU A 90 -7.11 -6.94 3.26
N PHE A 91 -7.35 -5.90 4.08
CA PHE A 91 -7.23 -6.06 5.53
C PHE A 91 -8.25 -7.04 6.10
N ASP A 92 -9.49 -7.02 5.63
CA ASP A 92 -10.51 -7.97 6.09
C ASP A 92 -10.10 -9.42 5.79
N ASN A 93 -9.55 -9.67 4.60
CA ASN A 93 -9.03 -10.98 4.23
C ASN A 93 -7.84 -11.37 5.14
N ILE A 94 -6.89 -10.45 5.40
CA ILE A 94 -5.73 -10.70 6.29
C ILE A 94 -6.20 -11.05 7.71
N LEU A 95 -7.12 -10.27 8.28
CA LEU A 95 -7.59 -10.45 9.65
C LEU A 95 -8.47 -11.70 9.81
N SER A 96 -9.04 -12.20 8.71
CA SER A 96 -9.85 -13.43 8.69
C SER A 96 -9.00 -14.71 8.61
N GLU A 97 -7.70 -14.61 8.31
CA GLU A 97 -6.81 -15.76 8.29
C GLU A 97 -6.64 -16.33 9.71
N PRO A 98 -6.86 -17.64 9.92
CA PRO A 98 -6.82 -18.25 11.26
C PRO A 98 -5.48 -18.07 11.99
N GLU A 99 -4.39 -17.99 11.23
CA GLU A 99 -3.04 -17.82 11.74
C GLU A 99 -2.62 -16.35 11.85
N PHE A 100 -3.51 -15.37 11.68
CA PHE A 100 -3.11 -13.95 11.66
C PHE A 100 -2.36 -13.52 12.92
N LEU A 101 -2.84 -13.90 14.11
CA LEU A 101 -2.19 -13.52 15.37
C LEU A 101 -0.95 -14.37 15.69
N SER A 102 -0.96 -15.66 15.35
CA SER A 102 0.13 -16.59 15.69
C SER A 102 1.28 -16.58 14.67
N ASN A 103 0.95 -16.39 13.39
CA ASN A 103 1.88 -16.31 12.27
C ASN A 103 1.42 -15.26 11.23
N PRO A 104 1.51 -13.96 11.57
CA PRO A 104 1.06 -12.89 10.68
C PRO A 104 1.69 -12.94 9.28
N LYS A 105 2.95 -13.37 9.18
CA LYS A 105 3.67 -13.46 7.90
C LYS A 105 3.03 -14.46 6.94
N ASN A 106 2.61 -15.63 7.45
CA ASN A 106 1.95 -16.63 6.63
C ASN A 106 0.53 -16.21 6.26
N ALA A 107 -0.22 -15.70 7.25
CA ALA A 107 -1.56 -15.16 7.05
C ALA A 107 -1.59 -14.07 5.95
N ILE A 108 -0.66 -13.11 6.00
CA ILE A 108 -0.57 -12.06 4.99
C ILE A 108 -0.30 -12.64 3.60
N ARG A 109 0.62 -13.60 3.45
CA ARG A 109 0.88 -14.24 2.16
C ARG A 109 -0.36 -14.93 1.59
N LYS A 110 -1.07 -15.70 2.41
CA LYS A 110 -2.32 -16.37 2.02
C LYS A 110 -3.40 -15.38 1.63
N ALA A 111 -3.61 -14.34 2.44
CA ALA A 111 -4.61 -13.32 2.16
C ALA A 111 -4.29 -12.52 0.89
N TYR A 112 -3.02 -12.19 0.61
CA TYR A 112 -2.61 -11.56 -0.64
C TYR A 112 -2.95 -12.46 -1.84
N GLN A 113 -2.58 -13.74 -1.78
CA GLN A 113 -2.89 -14.71 -2.84
C GLN A 113 -4.41 -14.82 -3.08
N LEU A 114 -5.20 -15.06 -2.02
CA LEU A 114 -6.66 -15.19 -2.11
C LEU A 114 -7.34 -13.91 -2.61
N THR A 115 -6.81 -12.74 -2.23
CA THR A 115 -7.34 -11.45 -2.70
C THR A 115 -7.07 -11.27 -4.19
N ASP A 116 -5.88 -11.62 -4.66
CA ASP A 116 -5.53 -11.55 -6.07
C ASP A 116 -6.33 -12.53 -6.93
N GLU A 117 -6.53 -13.77 -6.45
CA GLU A 117 -7.40 -14.75 -7.11
C GLU A 117 -8.81 -14.20 -7.32
N LYS A 118 -9.41 -13.60 -6.27
CA LYS A 118 -10.72 -12.94 -6.37
C LYS A 118 -10.71 -11.78 -7.37
N ILE A 119 -9.65 -10.97 -7.41
CA ILE A 119 -9.54 -9.88 -8.37
C ILE A 119 -9.52 -10.42 -9.81
N LEU A 120 -8.77 -11.49 -10.06
CA LEU A 120 -8.64 -12.12 -11.38
C LEU A 120 -9.94 -12.81 -11.85
N GLU A 121 -10.65 -13.46 -10.94
CA GLU A 121 -11.98 -14.04 -11.18
C GLU A 121 -12.99 -12.97 -11.58
N ASN A 122 -12.91 -11.78 -10.97
CA ASN A 122 -13.83 -10.66 -11.20
C ASN A 122 -13.28 -9.61 -12.18
N ALA A 123 -12.27 -9.93 -12.99
CA ALA A 123 -11.62 -8.98 -13.89
C ALA A 123 -12.55 -8.35 -14.95
N SER A 124 -13.69 -8.97 -15.27
CA SER A 124 -14.71 -8.37 -16.15
C SER A 124 -15.39 -7.15 -15.53
N GLU A 125 -15.47 -7.10 -14.20
CA GLU A 125 -16.06 -5.99 -13.44
C GLU A 125 -14.99 -5.03 -12.94
N LEU A 126 -13.87 -5.56 -12.44
CA LEU A 126 -12.75 -4.79 -11.89
C LEU A 126 -11.82 -4.22 -12.97
N GLY A 127 -11.98 -4.62 -14.24
CA GLY A 127 -11.17 -4.12 -15.34
C GLY A 127 -9.81 -4.81 -15.49
N ARG A 128 -9.00 -4.27 -16.41
CA ARG A 128 -7.73 -4.88 -16.85
C ARG A 128 -6.51 -4.44 -16.05
N GLY A 129 -6.65 -3.41 -15.22
CA GLY A 129 -5.55 -2.80 -14.50
C GLY A 129 -5.09 -3.64 -13.31
N GLY A 130 -4.25 -3.01 -12.51
CA GLY A 130 -3.67 -3.61 -11.34
C GLY A 130 -3.38 -2.59 -10.26
N SER A 131 -2.71 -3.05 -9.21
CA SER A 131 -2.25 -2.19 -8.14
C SER A 131 -1.04 -2.78 -7.45
N THR A 132 -0.13 -1.93 -7.03
CA THR A 132 0.82 -2.25 -5.97
C THR A 132 0.10 -2.32 -4.63
N ALA A 133 0.78 -2.82 -3.59
CA ALA A 133 0.33 -2.69 -2.22
C ALA A 133 1.54 -2.68 -1.29
N VAL A 134 1.68 -1.61 -0.51
CA VAL A 134 2.51 -1.62 0.69
C VAL A 134 1.61 -1.54 1.91
N THR A 135 1.68 -2.54 2.78
CA THR A 135 0.88 -2.61 4.02
C THR A 135 1.78 -2.64 5.24
N ALA A 136 1.33 -2.00 6.31
CA ALA A 136 1.93 -2.02 7.63
C ALA A 136 0.85 -2.29 8.69
N ILE A 137 1.05 -3.33 9.47
CA ILE A 137 0.16 -3.74 10.55
C ILE A 137 0.91 -3.62 11.87
N LEU A 138 0.42 -2.76 12.75
CA LEU A 138 0.84 -2.71 14.14
C LEU A 138 -0.05 -3.65 14.96
N ILE A 139 0.54 -4.57 15.70
CA ILE A 139 -0.15 -5.53 16.56
C ILE A 139 0.30 -5.27 18.00
N GLY A 140 -0.59 -4.73 18.83
CA GLY A 140 -0.35 -4.60 20.27
C GLY A 140 -0.42 -5.96 20.97
N SER A 141 0.60 -6.27 21.76
CA SER A 141 0.60 -7.44 22.65
C SER A 141 1.30 -7.10 23.97
N ASP A 142 0.57 -7.18 25.08
CA ASP A 142 1.00 -6.80 26.44
C ASP A 142 1.76 -5.45 26.46
N ARG A 143 3.10 -5.51 26.43
CA ARG A 143 4.03 -4.38 26.52
C ARG A 143 4.87 -4.14 25.25
N SER A 144 4.53 -4.79 24.15
CA SER A 144 5.23 -4.68 22.87
C SER A 144 4.26 -4.34 21.75
N VAL A 145 4.78 -3.65 20.73
CA VAL A 145 4.05 -3.42 19.49
C VAL A 145 4.88 -4.06 18.38
N LYS A 146 4.33 -5.09 17.77
CA LYS A 146 4.92 -5.74 16.60
C LYS A 146 4.47 -5.00 15.34
N LEU A 147 5.40 -4.65 14.48
CA LEU A 147 5.14 -4.11 13.15
C LEU A 147 5.35 -5.23 12.13
N VAL A 148 4.37 -5.48 11.27
CA VAL A 148 4.50 -6.39 10.12
C VAL A 148 4.30 -5.59 8.86
N VAL A 149 5.31 -5.57 7.99
CA VAL A 149 5.28 -4.87 6.69
C VAL A 149 5.24 -5.91 5.58
N ALA A 150 4.35 -5.71 4.61
CA ALA A 150 4.30 -6.51 3.40
C ALA A 150 4.22 -5.61 2.16
N ASN A 151 4.93 -5.98 1.10
CA ASN A 151 4.98 -5.22 -0.14
C ASN A 151 4.82 -6.09 -1.38
N VAL A 152 4.08 -5.58 -2.37
CA VAL A 152 3.98 -6.04 -3.75
C VAL A 152 4.04 -4.79 -4.64
N GLY A 153 4.96 -4.76 -5.61
CA GLY A 153 5.21 -3.58 -6.45
C GLY A 153 6.34 -2.69 -5.93
N ASP A 154 6.35 -1.42 -6.31
CA ASP A 154 7.40 -0.42 -6.01
C ASP A 154 6.95 0.76 -5.14
N SER A 155 5.75 0.67 -4.55
CA SER A 155 5.47 1.36 -3.29
C SER A 155 6.45 0.88 -2.20
N ARG A 156 6.73 1.73 -1.21
CA ARG A 156 7.80 1.44 -0.22
C ARG A 156 7.46 1.91 1.19
N ALA A 157 7.94 1.13 2.16
CA ALA A 157 7.90 1.41 3.59
C ALA A 157 9.32 1.62 4.16
N VAL A 158 9.52 2.73 4.86
CA VAL A 158 10.79 3.13 5.48
C VAL A 158 10.54 3.50 6.95
N ILE A 159 11.27 2.88 7.87
CA ILE A 159 11.25 3.25 9.29
C ILE A 159 12.44 4.16 9.62
N SER A 160 12.22 5.18 10.43
CA SER A 160 13.29 5.95 11.07
C SER A 160 13.60 5.34 12.42
N LYS A 161 14.88 5.04 12.67
CA LYS A 161 15.39 4.67 13.99
C LYS A 161 16.50 5.65 14.37
N ASN A 162 16.30 6.43 15.44
CA ASN A 162 17.22 7.49 15.88
C ASN A 162 17.63 8.44 14.73
N GLY A 163 16.67 8.81 13.87
CA GLY A 163 16.88 9.68 12.70
C GLY A 163 17.55 9.03 11.49
N VAL A 164 17.84 7.72 11.53
CA VAL A 164 18.42 6.97 10.42
C VAL A 164 17.34 6.19 9.68
N ALA A 165 17.30 6.33 8.36
CA ALA A 165 16.36 5.62 7.52
C ALA A 165 16.75 4.15 7.33
N GLU A 166 15.80 3.25 7.58
CA GLU A 166 15.90 1.82 7.32
C GLU A 166 14.71 1.41 6.44
N GLN A 167 14.99 0.87 5.25
CA GLN A 167 13.94 0.40 4.35
C GLN A 167 13.47 -1.00 4.79
N LEU A 168 12.17 -1.14 5.03
CA LEU A 168 11.57 -2.40 5.47
C LEU A 168 11.03 -3.24 4.30
N SER A 169 10.55 -2.60 3.24
CA SER A 169 10.03 -3.29 2.05
C SER A 169 11.11 -3.53 1.00
N VAL A 170 10.85 -4.42 0.04
CA VAL A 170 11.66 -4.55 -1.18
C VAL A 170 10.82 -4.08 -2.36
N ASP A 171 11.36 -3.18 -3.17
CA ASP A 171 10.72 -2.70 -4.39
C ASP A 171 10.87 -3.77 -5.48
N HIS A 172 9.76 -4.18 -6.07
CA HIS A 172 9.71 -5.26 -7.03
C HIS A 172 9.84 -4.72 -8.46
N GLU A 173 11.05 -4.28 -8.82
CA GLU A 173 11.34 -3.77 -10.16
C GLU A 173 11.61 -4.91 -11.17
N PRO A 174 11.19 -4.78 -12.45
CA PRO A 174 11.41 -5.80 -13.47
C PRO A 174 12.86 -6.25 -13.62
N THR A 175 13.83 -5.33 -13.51
CA THR A 175 15.26 -5.65 -13.60
C THR A 175 15.71 -6.59 -12.48
N MET A 176 15.21 -6.40 -11.27
CA MET A 176 15.60 -7.18 -10.09
C MET A 176 15.02 -8.60 -10.14
N GLU A 177 13.84 -8.77 -10.74
CA GLU A 177 13.17 -10.07 -10.86
C GLU A 177 13.30 -10.73 -12.24
N ARG A 178 14.17 -10.19 -13.09
CA ARG A 178 14.34 -10.60 -14.49
C ARG A 178 14.44 -12.11 -14.67
N GLN A 179 15.26 -12.78 -13.87
CA GLN A 179 15.45 -14.23 -13.96
C GLN A 179 14.15 -15.01 -13.68
N THR A 180 13.32 -14.54 -12.74
CA THR A 180 12.03 -15.16 -12.43
C THR A 180 11.04 -14.96 -13.57
N ILE A 181 11.00 -13.75 -14.14
CA ILE A 181 10.13 -13.41 -15.27
C ILE A 181 10.50 -14.26 -16.51
N GLU A 182 11.78 -14.32 -16.86
CA GLU A 182 12.28 -15.07 -18.02
C GLU A 182 12.08 -16.59 -17.87
N LYS A 183 12.21 -17.14 -16.64
CA LYS A 183 11.89 -18.55 -16.35
C LYS A 183 10.41 -18.91 -16.58
N LYS A 184 9.50 -17.94 -16.43
CA LYS A 184 8.06 -18.12 -16.71
C LYS A 184 7.72 -17.95 -18.20
N GLY A 185 8.70 -17.62 -19.04
CA GLY A 185 8.55 -17.40 -20.48
C GLY A 185 8.25 -15.95 -20.87
N GLY A 186 8.33 -15.00 -19.93
CA GLY A 186 8.23 -13.57 -20.20
C GLY A 186 9.59 -12.95 -20.55
N PHE A 187 9.63 -11.62 -20.68
CA PHE A 187 10.88 -10.88 -20.85
C PHE A 187 10.86 -9.52 -20.14
N VAL A 188 12.03 -8.93 -19.94
CA VAL A 188 12.18 -7.55 -19.45
C VAL A 188 12.71 -6.68 -20.59
N SER A 189 11.89 -5.73 -21.04
CA SER A 189 12.30 -4.76 -22.06
C SER A 189 13.13 -3.63 -21.45
N ASN A 190 14.24 -3.28 -22.08
CA ASN A 190 15.09 -2.15 -21.67
C ASN A 190 15.30 -1.21 -22.86
N LEU A 191 14.24 -0.52 -23.29
CA LEU A 191 14.32 0.41 -24.40
C LEU A 191 15.04 1.70 -23.97
N PRO A 192 15.98 2.24 -24.78
CA PRO A 192 16.66 3.50 -24.46
C PRO A 192 15.66 4.64 -24.22
N GLY A 193 15.75 5.29 -23.05
CA GLY A 193 14.86 6.38 -22.66
C GLY A 193 13.54 5.96 -22.03
N ASP A 194 13.31 4.67 -21.78
CA ASP A 194 12.17 4.15 -21.02
C ASP A 194 12.66 3.40 -19.76
N VAL A 195 11.74 3.15 -18.84
CA VAL A 195 11.97 2.28 -17.68
C VAL A 195 11.88 0.80 -18.08
N PRO A 196 12.56 -0.10 -17.37
CA PRO A 196 12.39 -1.54 -17.56
C PRO A 196 10.93 -1.97 -17.40
N ARG A 197 10.44 -2.86 -18.28
CA ARG A 197 9.05 -3.34 -18.23
C ARG A 197 8.92 -4.86 -18.45
N VAL A 198 8.03 -5.50 -17.71
CA VAL A 198 7.60 -6.89 -17.94
C VAL A 198 6.80 -6.95 -19.24
N ASP A 199 7.25 -7.79 -20.16
CA ASP A 199 6.71 -7.97 -21.51
C ASP A 199 6.49 -6.66 -22.28
N GLY A 200 7.31 -5.64 -22.02
CA GLY A 200 7.19 -4.32 -22.63
C GLY A 200 6.00 -3.49 -22.13
N GLN A 201 5.27 -3.94 -21.11
CA GLN A 201 4.01 -3.34 -20.68
C GLN A 201 4.08 -2.71 -19.28
N LEU A 202 4.46 -3.48 -18.26
CA LEU A 202 4.34 -3.05 -16.86
C LEU A 202 5.67 -2.77 -16.19
N ALA A 203 5.81 -1.62 -15.52
CA ALA A 203 7.05 -1.17 -14.89
C ALA A 203 7.30 -1.75 -13.49
N VAL A 204 6.46 -2.68 -13.03
CA VAL A 204 6.62 -3.46 -11.79
C VAL A 204 6.62 -4.96 -12.09
N ALA A 205 7.39 -5.73 -11.32
CA ALA A 205 7.49 -7.19 -11.43
C ALA A 205 6.41 -7.93 -10.64
N ARG A 206 5.81 -7.26 -9.64
CA ARG A 206 4.74 -7.83 -8.82
C ARG A 206 3.60 -6.83 -8.68
N ALA A 207 2.37 -7.33 -8.81
CA ALA A 207 1.14 -6.54 -8.71
C ALA A 207 -0.08 -7.45 -8.44
N PHE A 208 -1.09 -6.87 -7.83
CA PHE A 208 -2.46 -7.40 -7.86
C PHE A 208 -3.11 -7.11 -9.22
N GLY A 209 -4.03 -7.96 -9.68
CA GLY A 209 -4.72 -7.73 -10.96
C GLY A 209 -3.82 -8.06 -12.16
N ASP A 210 -3.80 -7.22 -13.20
CA ASP A 210 -2.97 -7.42 -14.41
C ASP A 210 -3.16 -8.79 -15.08
N ARG A 211 -4.42 -9.17 -15.30
CA ARG A 211 -4.79 -10.52 -15.77
C ARG A 211 -4.04 -10.97 -17.03
N SER A 212 -3.77 -10.06 -17.97
CA SER A 212 -3.03 -10.37 -19.20
C SER A 212 -1.55 -10.70 -18.97
N LEU A 213 -0.96 -10.21 -17.88
CA LEU A 213 0.46 -10.39 -17.53
C LEU A 213 0.67 -11.36 -16.37
N LYS A 214 -0.39 -11.82 -15.69
CA LYS A 214 -0.31 -12.65 -14.48
C LYS A 214 0.52 -13.93 -14.65
N LYS A 215 0.63 -14.47 -15.87
CA LYS A 215 1.52 -15.60 -16.16
C LYS A 215 3.00 -15.30 -15.85
N HIS A 216 3.43 -14.05 -15.99
CA HIS A 216 4.83 -13.63 -15.81
C HIS A 216 5.03 -12.73 -14.57
N LEU A 217 3.96 -12.15 -14.03
CA LEU A 217 3.95 -11.40 -12.76
C LEU A 217 3.78 -12.32 -11.55
N SER A 218 3.99 -11.77 -10.35
CA SER A 218 3.65 -12.39 -9.08
C SER A 218 2.79 -11.43 -8.24
N SER A 219 1.92 -11.98 -7.38
CA SER A 219 1.25 -11.25 -6.30
C SER A 219 1.75 -11.66 -4.91
N GLU A 220 2.83 -12.47 -4.86
CA GLU A 220 3.43 -12.89 -3.60
C GLU A 220 4.17 -11.70 -2.94
N PRO A 221 3.83 -11.35 -1.68
CA PRO A 221 4.49 -10.23 -1.01
C PRO A 221 5.87 -10.60 -0.45
N TYR A 222 6.79 -9.64 -0.46
CA TYR A 222 7.88 -9.63 0.51
C TYR A 222 7.31 -9.23 1.88
N VAL A 223 7.55 -10.03 2.92
CA VAL A 223 7.02 -9.78 4.28
C VAL A 223 8.13 -9.80 5.32
N VAL A 224 8.22 -8.73 6.11
CA VAL A 224 9.14 -8.60 7.25
C VAL A 224 8.35 -8.25 8.51
N ASP A 225 8.91 -8.58 9.67
CA ASP A 225 8.37 -8.15 10.95
C ASP A 225 9.47 -7.56 11.82
N GLU A 226 9.11 -6.53 12.58
CA GLU A 226 9.97 -5.74 13.44
C GLU A 226 9.26 -5.50 14.78
N THR A 227 10.03 -5.23 15.83
CA THR A 227 9.48 -4.76 17.11
C THR A 227 9.68 -3.26 17.22
N ILE A 228 8.62 -2.51 17.55
CA ILE A 228 8.72 -1.08 17.83
C ILE A 228 9.42 -0.90 19.17
N THR A 229 10.52 -0.17 19.16
CA THR A 229 11.37 0.11 20.33
C THR A 229 11.36 1.59 20.66
N GLU A 230 12.03 1.98 21.75
CA GLU A 230 12.26 3.39 22.12
C GLU A 230 13.06 4.17 21.06
N ASN A 231 13.83 3.46 20.22
CA ASN A 231 14.60 4.07 19.14
C ASN A 231 13.78 4.27 17.86
N SER A 232 12.56 3.74 17.78
CA SER A 232 11.71 3.83 16.59
C SER A 232 10.98 5.17 16.59
N ASP A 233 11.32 6.08 15.66
CA ASP A 233 10.75 7.42 15.64
C ASP A 233 9.39 7.45 14.91
N PHE A 234 9.39 6.96 13.68
CA PHE A 234 8.24 6.94 12.80
C PHE A 234 8.45 5.99 11.61
N LEU A 235 7.34 5.63 10.97
CA LEU A 235 7.26 4.86 9.74
C LEU A 235 6.67 5.74 8.63
N ILE A 236 7.25 5.68 7.44
CA ILE A 236 6.74 6.28 6.21
C ILE A 236 6.29 5.15 5.28
N LEU A 237 5.05 5.18 4.81
CA LEU A 237 4.61 4.45 3.61
C LEU A 237 4.39 5.49 2.52
N ALA A 238 4.87 5.25 1.31
CA ALA A 238 4.51 6.08 0.17
C ALA A 238 4.48 5.30 -1.15
N SER A 239 3.71 5.81 -2.11
CA SER A 239 3.76 5.40 -3.51
C SER A 239 5.07 5.83 -4.17
N ASP A 240 5.34 5.32 -5.36
CA ASP A 240 6.59 5.61 -6.07
C ASP A 240 6.70 7.10 -6.46
N GLY A 241 5.57 7.81 -6.55
CA GLY A 241 5.49 9.26 -6.76
C GLY A 241 6.33 10.07 -5.77
N LEU A 242 6.60 9.55 -4.56
CA LEU A 242 7.61 10.08 -3.62
C LEU A 242 9.00 9.51 -3.91
N TRP A 243 9.11 8.19 -3.97
CA TRP A 243 10.40 7.47 -3.93
C TRP A 243 11.23 7.58 -5.21
N LYS A 244 10.62 7.92 -6.36
CA LYS A 244 11.35 8.21 -7.59
C LYS A 244 12.09 9.55 -7.55
N VAL A 245 11.75 10.44 -6.60
CA VAL A 245 12.34 11.79 -6.50
C VAL A 245 12.99 12.10 -5.15
N MET A 246 12.85 11.21 -4.15
CA MET A 246 13.46 11.36 -2.84
C MET A 246 14.05 10.03 -2.38
N SER A 247 15.30 10.07 -1.90
CA SER A 247 15.90 8.93 -1.22
C SER A 247 15.30 8.72 0.18
N ASN A 248 15.48 7.51 0.74
CA ASN A 248 14.96 7.15 2.05
C ASN A 248 15.44 8.12 3.16
N GLN A 249 16.73 8.44 3.16
CA GLN A 249 17.30 9.33 4.17
C GLN A 249 16.86 10.79 3.99
N GLU A 250 16.74 11.28 2.75
CA GLU A 250 16.18 12.62 2.50
C GLU A 250 14.75 12.76 3.02
N ALA A 251 13.91 11.73 2.84
CA ALA A 251 12.55 11.74 3.35
C ALA A 251 12.51 11.74 4.89
N VAL A 252 13.35 10.94 5.54
CA VAL A 252 13.48 10.92 7.01
C VAL A 252 13.95 12.27 7.54
N ASP A 253 15.02 12.83 6.96
CA ASP A 253 15.57 14.12 7.38
C ASP A 253 14.58 15.27 7.18
N ALA A 254 13.74 15.22 6.15
CA ALA A 254 12.73 16.23 5.89
C ALA A 254 11.63 16.30 6.96
N ILE A 255 11.35 15.20 7.68
CA ILE A 255 10.23 15.14 8.64
C ILE A 255 10.59 14.79 10.08
N LYS A 256 11.86 14.50 10.38
CA LYS A 256 12.26 14.05 11.73
C LYS A 256 11.85 15.00 12.85
N ASP A 257 11.87 16.31 12.59
CA ASP A 257 11.52 17.34 13.57
C ASP A 257 10.02 17.70 13.60
N PHE A 258 9.19 17.11 12.73
CA PHE A 258 7.76 17.39 12.69
C PHE A 258 7.02 16.70 13.86
N LYS A 259 6.26 17.47 14.64
CA LYS A 259 5.43 16.92 15.73
C LYS A 259 4.11 16.33 15.24
N ASP A 260 3.51 16.93 14.22
CA ASP A 260 2.23 16.52 13.65
C ASP A 260 2.47 15.63 12.41
N ALA A 261 1.92 14.42 12.44
CA ALA A 261 2.13 13.43 11.41
C ALA A 261 1.45 13.79 10.07
N GLN A 262 0.34 14.54 10.11
CA GLN A 262 -0.36 15.00 8.91
C GLN A 262 0.45 16.08 8.21
N ALA A 263 0.99 17.03 8.97
CA ALA A 263 1.89 18.05 8.46
C ALA A 263 3.18 17.43 7.87
N ALA A 264 3.71 16.39 8.50
CA ALA A 264 4.86 15.64 7.95
C ALA A 264 4.52 14.98 6.60
N ALA A 265 3.39 14.28 6.50
CA ALA A 265 2.95 13.66 5.25
C ALA A 265 2.75 14.69 4.14
N LYS A 266 2.08 15.81 4.44
CA LYS A 266 1.89 16.94 3.51
C LYS A 266 3.21 17.56 3.08
N HIS A 267 4.19 17.67 3.98
CA HIS A 267 5.50 18.19 3.62
C HIS A 267 6.21 17.31 2.60
N LEU A 268 6.14 15.98 2.76
CA LEU A 268 6.75 15.04 1.82
C LEU A 268 6.10 15.09 0.44
N THR A 269 4.76 15.17 0.36
CA THR A 269 4.07 15.31 -0.93
C THR A 269 4.44 16.63 -1.62
N GLU A 270 4.51 17.74 -0.89
CA GLU A 270 4.95 19.04 -1.42
C GLU A 270 6.38 19.01 -1.94
N GLN A 271 7.31 18.35 -1.22
CA GLN A 271 8.69 18.16 -1.68
C GLN A 271 8.74 17.37 -3.00
N ALA A 272 7.97 16.28 -3.11
CA ALA A 272 7.92 15.48 -4.34
C ALA A 272 7.37 16.27 -5.53
N VAL A 273 6.30 17.05 -5.33
CA VAL A 273 5.74 17.96 -6.36
C VAL A 273 6.77 19.01 -6.79
N ASN A 274 7.48 19.61 -5.84
CA ASN A 274 8.52 20.61 -6.12
C ASN A 274 9.69 20.02 -6.91
N ARG A 275 10.02 18.75 -6.66
CA ARG A 275 11.00 17.94 -7.41
C ARG A 275 10.46 17.38 -8.74
N LYS A 276 9.30 17.88 -9.18
CA LYS A 276 8.68 17.57 -10.48
C LYS A 276 8.24 16.12 -10.64
N SER A 277 7.89 15.44 -9.54
CA SER A 277 7.11 14.21 -9.64
C SER A 277 5.85 14.46 -10.48
N LYS A 278 5.55 13.51 -11.36
CA LYS A 278 4.42 13.57 -12.29
C LYS A 278 3.32 12.58 -11.93
N ASP A 279 3.65 11.61 -11.09
CA ASP A 279 2.74 10.56 -10.69
C ASP A 279 1.78 11.02 -9.59
N ASP A 280 0.77 10.20 -9.32
CA ASP A 280 0.02 10.29 -8.08
C ASP A 280 0.97 10.10 -6.89
N ILE A 281 0.74 10.84 -5.80
CA ILE A 281 1.63 10.85 -4.64
C ILE A 281 0.80 10.64 -3.39
N SER A 282 0.99 9.48 -2.75
CA SER A 282 0.37 9.15 -1.49
C SER A 282 1.42 8.93 -0.43
N VAL A 283 1.23 9.54 0.74
CA VAL A 283 2.14 9.40 1.89
C VAL A 283 1.36 9.18 3.17
N ILE A 284 1.73 8.16 3.94
CA ILE A 284 1.30 7.94 5.33
C ILE A 284 2.54 8.05 6.22
N VAL A 285 2.44 8.85 7.28
CA VAL A 285 3.43 8.92 8.36
C VAL A 285 2.80 8.40 9.64
N VAL A 286 3.42 7.40 10.26
CA VAL A 286 3.01 6.83 11.56
C VAL A 286 4.11 7.13 12.58
N LYS A 287 3.85 8.03 13.53
CA LYS A 287 4.80 8.38 14.61
C LYS A 287 4.59 7.51 15.83
N PHE A 288 5.68 6.97 16.35
CA PHE A 288 5.72 6.24 17.61
C PHE A 288 6.13 7.21 18.72
N LEU A 289 5.24 7.43 19.67
CA LEU A 289 5.50 8.30 20.82
C LEU A 289 5.73 7.39 22.01
N CYS A 290 6.96 6.90 22.11
CA CYS A 290 7.42 6.16 23.28
C CYS A 290 7.74 7.12 24.42
#